data_AF-A0A1I3V1I5-F1
#
_entry.id   AF-A0A1I3V1I5-F1
#
_cell.length_a   1.000
_cell.length_b   1.000
_cell.length_c   1.000
_cell.angle_alpha   90.00
_cell.angle_beta   90.00
_cell.angle_gamma   90.00
#
_symmetry.space_group_name_H-M   'P 1'
#
loop_
_entity.id
_entity.type
_entity.pdbx_description
1 polymer ?
#
loop_
_entity_poly.entity_id
_entity_poly.type
_entity_poly.pdbx_seq_one_letter_code
_entity_poly.pdbx_strand_id
1 'polypeptide(L)'
;MVDREQLKRCNQQWQEDDQRWQREIEHWQHSTQRMVALIYLLEKSLPEHSSSIESHKKRIDEHNAEIIHDECGLDEHCLDTCPSHIELEKHQKMHRKMHQRHEEMKKEHERFSRNYQKQMQRVRELAERLLNELD
;
A
#
# COMPACT_ATOMS: atom_id res chain seq x y z
N MET A 1 -9.79 51.96 46.23
CA MET A 1 -9.94 52.49 44.86
C MET A 1 -8.95 51.75 43.99
N VAL A 2 -9.39 51.08 42.93
CA VAL A 2 -8.45 50.44 42.00
C VAL A 2 -7.68 51.55 41.30
N ASP A 3 -6.36 51.53 41.43
CA ASP A 3 -5.48 52.54 40.87
C ASP A 3 -5.47 52.43 39.34
N ARG A 4 -5.51 53.58 38.66
CA ARG A 4 -5.49 53.67 37.19
C ARG A 4 -4.20 53.04 36.62
N GLU A 5 -3.11 53.05 37.38
CA GLU A 5 -1.88 52.34 37.00
C GLU A 5 -2.05 50.83 37.02
N GLN A 6 -2.81 50.29 37.98
CA GLN A 6 -3.10 48.86 38.06
C GLN A 6 -3.95 48.40 36.86
N LEU A 7 -4.93 49.21 36.45
CA LEU A 7 -5.72 48.96 35.24
C LEU A 7 -4.86 49.01 33.96
N LYS A 8 -3.91 49.95 33.86
CA LYS A 8 -2.98 50.02 32.71
C LYS A 8 -2.09 48.79 32.61
N ARG A 9 -1.50 48.34 33.72
CA ARG A 9 -0.66 47.13 33.73
C ARG A 9 -1.47 45.89 33.33
N CYS A 10 -2.69 45.77 33.84
CA CYS A 10 -3.57 44.66 33.51
C CYS A 10 -3.92 44.65 32.01
N ASN A 11 -4.22 45.81 31.43
CA ASN A 11 -4.48 45.92 30.00
C ASN A 11 -3.24 45.60 29.13
N GLN A 12 -2.03 45.98 29.56
CA GLN A 12 -0.80 45.60 28.86
C GLN A 12 -0.59 44.08 28.88
N GLN A 13 -0.81 43.46 30.04
CA GLN A 13 -0.76 41.99 30.17
C GLN A 13 -1.74 41.32 29.20
N TRP A 14 -2.99 41.80 29.11
CA TRP A 14 -3.98 41.26 28.19
C TRP A 14 -3.59 41.39 26.72
N GLN A 15 -2.92 42.48 26.35
CA GLN A 15 -2.42 42.66 24.98
C GLN A 15 -1.26 41.71 24.65
N GLU A 16 -0.38 41.46 25.62
CA GLU A 16 0.71 40.47 25.47
C GLU A 16 0.16 39.05 25.36
N ASP A 17 -0.83 38.71 26.17
CA ASP A 17 -1.53 37.43 26.14
C ASP A 17 -2.25 37.23 24.81
N ASP A 18 -3.02 38.22 24.33
CA ASP A 18 -3.71 38.15 23.03
C ASP A 18 -2.73 37.92 21.88
N GLN A 19 -1.64 38.68 21.82
CA GLN A 19 -0.61 38.49 20.79
C GLN A 19 -0.01 37.09 20.82
N ARG A 20 0.17 36.51 22.02
CA ARG A 20 0.65 35.13 22.16
C ARG A 20 -0.39 34.14 21.66
N TRP A 21 -1.66 34.30 22.04
CA TRP A 21 -2.73 33.41 21.60
C TRP A 21 -2.94 33.44 20.09
N GLN A 22 -2.85 34.62 19.45
CA GLN A 22 -2.93 34.72 17.99
C GLN A 22 -1.82 33.90 17.31
N ARG A 23 -0.58 34.00 17.80
CA ARG A 23 0.54 33.20 17.28
C ARG A 23 0.33 31.70 17.48
N GLU A 24 -0.19 31.29 18.64
CA GLU A 24 -0.52 29.89 18.94
C GLU A 24 -1.62 29.36 18.00
N ILE A 25 -2.69 30.14 17.79
CA ILE A 25 -3.79 29.78 16.88
C ILE A 25 -3.30 29.65 15.44
N GLU A 26 -2.54 30.62 14.93
CA GLU A 26 -1.95 30.55 13.58
C GLU A 26 -1.11 29.29 13.41
N HIS A 27 -0.27 28.99 14.41
CA HIS A 27 0.53 27.77 14.42
C HIS A 27 -0.35 26.51 14.36
N TRP A 28 -1.37 26.39 15.21
CA TRP A 28 -2.27 25.24 15.22
C TRP A 28 -3.06 25.08 13.92
N GLN A 29 -3.48 26.19 13.30
CA GLN A 29 -4.15 26.17 12.01
C GLN A 29 -3.23 25.60 10.92
N HIS A 30 -1.98 26.06 10.88
CA HIS A 30 -0.99 25.55 9.92
C HIS A 30 -0.68 24.07 10.13
N SER A 31 -0.44 23.63 11.37
CA SER A 31 -0.22 22.21 11.68
C SER A 31 -1.42 21.35 11.29
N THR A 32 -2.64 21.82 11.58
CA THR A 32 -3.88 21.12 11.18
C THR A 32 -3.99 20.95 9.66
N GLN A 33 -3.73 22.00 8.89
CA GLN A 33 -3.76 21.92 7.43
C GLN A 33 -2.72 20.94 6.87
N ARG A 34 -1.51 20.92 7.45
CA ARG A 34 -0.45 19.97 7.07
C ARG A 34 -0.86 18.53 7.37
N MET A 35 -1.44 18.28 8.55
CA MET A 35 -1.95 16.95 8.91
C MET A 35 -3.04 16.49 7.94
N VAL A 36 -4.02 17.34 7.60
CA VAL A 36 -5.06 17.00 6.62
C VAL A 36 -4.46 16.63 5.27
N ALA A 37 -3.46 17.39 4.79
CA ALA A 37 -2.77 17.08 3.55
C ALA A 37 -2.02 15.74 3.61
N LEU A 38 -1.35 15.44 4.73
CA LEU A 38 -0.65 14.17 4.93
C LEU A 38 -1.61 12.98 5.00
N ILE A 39 -2.75 13.12 5.69
CA ILE A 39 -3.80 12.09 5.75
C ILE A 39 -4.35 11.82 4.35
N TYR A 40 -4.64 12.86 3.58
CA TYR A 40 -5.07 12.70 2.20
C TYR A 40 -4.02 11.98 1.34
N LEU A 41 -2.75 12.35 1.48
CA LEU A 41 -1.66 11.67 0.77
C LEU A 41 -1.51 10.21 1.21
N LEU A 42 -1.69 9.90 2.48
CA LEU A 42 -1.71 8.53 3.00
C LEU A 42 -2.86 7.74 2.39
N GLU A 43 -4.08 8.27 2.41
CA GLU A 43 -5.26 7.64 1.81
C GLU A 43 -5.04 7.33 0.32
N LYS A 44 -4.43 8.25 -0.43
CA LYS A 44 -4.10 8.05 -1.85
C LYS A 44 -2.88 7.18 -2.10
N SER A 45 -1.96 7.12 -1.14
CA SER A 45 -0.71 6.36 -1.25
C SER A 45 -0.86 4.95 -0.76
N LEU A 46 -1.84 4.67 0.11
CA LEU A 46 -2.41 3.34 0.30
C LEU A 46 -2.79 2.87 -1.09
N PRO A 47 -2.09 1.87 -1.61
CA PRO A 47 -2.37 1.45 -2.96
C PRO A 47 -3.82 1.00 -3.08
N GLU A 48 -4.33 0.99 -4.31
CA GLU A 48 -5.62 0.39 -4.68
C GLU A 48 -5.55 -1.13 -4.42
N HIS A 49 -5.38 -1.50 -3.16
CA HIS A 49 -4.69 -2.70 -2.74
C HIS A 49 -5.61 -3.89 -2.77
N SER A 50 -6.89 -3.72 -2.48
CA SER A 50 -7.83 -4.81 -2.63
C SER A 50 -7.85 -5.27 -4.08
N SER A 51 -8.12 -4.38 -5.04
CA SER A 51 -8.28 -4.76 -6.44
C SER A 51 -6.97 -5.26 -7.08
N SER A 52 -5.84 -4.60 -6.84
CA SER A 52 -4.56 -5.00 -7.44
C SER A 52 -3.99 -6.28 -6.85
N ILE A 53 -4.05 -6.45 -5.51
CA ILE A 53 -3.64 -7.71 -4.87
C ILE A 53 -4.59 -8.83 -5.25
N GLU A 54 -5.90 -8.59 -5.28
CA GLU A 54 -6.89 -9.59 -5.67
C GLU A 54 -6.74 -10.02 -7.13
N SER A 55 -6.48 -9.07 -8.03
CA SER A 55 -6.13 -9.37 -9.43
C SER A 55 -4.86 -10.21 -9.53
N HIS A 56 -3.78 -9.83 -8.82
CA HIS A 56 -2.54 -10.60 -8.81
C HIS A 56 -2.73 -12.00 -8.22
N LYS A 57 -3.49 -12.11 -7.13
CA LYS A 57 -3.87 -13.38 -6.52
C LYS A 57 -4.65 -14.26 -7.49
N LYS A 58 -5.65 -13.71 -8.18
CA LYS A 58 -6.42 -14.45 -9.20
C LYS A 58 -5.51 -15.02 -10.28
N ARG A 59 -4.54 -14.25 -10.75
CA ARG A 59 -3.56 -14.71 -11.75
C ARG A 59 -2.65 -15.83 -11.22
N ILE A 60 -2.24 -15.75 -9.95
CA ILE A 60 -1.51 -16.84 -9.29
C ILE A 60 -2.39 -18.09 -9.18
N ASP A 61 -3.65 -17.94 -8.79
CA ASP A 61 -4.58 -19.05 -8.63
C ASP A 61 -4.88 -19.73 -9.99
N GLU A 62 -5.03 -18.95 -11.06
CA GLU A 62 -5.11 -19.43 -12.45
C GLU A 62 -3.85 -20.19 -12.88
N HIS A 63 -2.66 -19.63 -12.60
CA HIS A 63 -1.37 -20.28 -12.87
C HIS A 63 -1.20 -21.59 -12.09
N ASN A 64 -1.64 -21.65 -10.83
CA ASN A 64 -1.60 -22.87 -10.03
C ASN A 64 -2.52 -23.95 -10.61
N ALA A 65 -3.69 -23.58 -11.12
CA ALA A 65 -4.57 -24.52 -11.82
C ALA A 65 -3.93 -25.07 -13.10
N GLU A 66 -3.18 -24.23 -13.84
CA GLU A 66 -2.39 -24.67 -15.01
C GLU A 66 -1.28 -25.67 -14.62
N ILE A 67 -0.58 -25.44 -13.50
CA ILE A 67 0.45 -26.37 -13.00
C ILE A 67 -0.16 -27.72 -12.63
N ILE A 68 -1.26 -27.73 -11.86
CA ILE A 68 -1.94 -28.98 -11.45
C ILE A 68 -2.40 -29.77 -12.67
N HIS A 69 -2.88 -29.08 -13.71
CA HIS A 69 -3.27 -29.72 -14.95
C HIS A 69 -2.08 -30.35 -15.70
N ASP A 70 -0.92 -29.68 -15.73
CA ASP A 70 0.32 -30.20 -16.33
C ASP A 70 0.84 -31.43 -15.57
N GLU A 71 0.79 -31.40 -14.22
CA GLU A 71 1.19 -32.50 -13.32
C GLU A 71 0.34 -33.75 -13.52
N CYS A 72 -0.98 -33.61 -13.68
CA CYS A 72 -1.89 -34.72 -13.97
C CYS A 72 -1.53 -35.48 -15.25
N GLY A 73 -0.91 -34.82 -16.23
CA GLY A 73 -0.41 -35.46 -17.45
C GLY A 73 0.93 -36.20 -17.32
N LEU A 74 1.61 -36.06 -16.17
CA LEU A 74 2.93 -36.65 -15.88
C LEU A 74 2.87 -37.89 -14.97
N ASP A 75 1.74 -38.14 -14.31
CA ASP A 75 1.57 -39.29 -13.41
C ASP A 75 1.28 -40.59 -14.20
N GLU A 76 2.13 -41.61 -14.00
CA GLU A 76 1.99 -42.94 -14.60
C GLU A 76 0.70 -43.66 -14.17
N HIS A 77 0.12 -43.29 -13.03
CA HIS A 77 -1.15 -43.83 -12.53
C HIS A 77 -2.38 -43.08 -13.07
N CYS A 78 -2.17 -42.02 -13.83
CA CYS A 78 -3.20 -41.31 -14.58
C CYS A 78 -3.57 -42.11 -15.85
N LEU A 79 -4.03 -43.35 -15.64
CA LEU A 79 -4.38 -44.34 -16.65
C LEU A 79 -5.76 -44.07 -17.27
N ASP A 80 -5.85 -44.38 -18.58
CA ASP A 80 -6.94 -44.61 -19.56
C ASP A 80 -8.31 -43.93 -19.42
N THR A 81 -8.75 -43.63 -18.20
CA THR A 81 -9.98 -42.89 -17.87
C THR A 81 -9.77 -41.40 -17.68
N CYS A 82 -8.53 -40.90 -17.70
CA CYS A 82 -8.27 -39.47 -17.61
C CYS A 82 -8.56 -38.78 -18.96
N PRO A 83 -9.50 -37.83 -19.04
CA PRO A 83 -9.80 -37.11 -20.29
C PRO A 83 -8.62 -36.32 -20.85
N SER A 84 -7.58 -36.10 -20.03
CA SER A 84 -6.33 -35.41 -20.36
C SER A 84 -5.16 -36.36 -20.65
N HIS A 85 -5.39 -37.64 -20.91
CA HIS A 85 -4.35 -38.52 -21.47
C HIS A 85 -3.92 -37.99 -22.85
N ILE A 86 -2.72 -37.46 -22.91
CA ILE A 86 -2.16 -36.79 -24.08
C ILE A 86 -0.90 -37.57 -24.50
N GLU A 87 -0.74 -37.84 -25.80
CA GLU A 87 0.48 -38.45 -26.34
C GLU A 87 1.73 -37.71 -25.84
N LEU A 88 2.77 -38.46 -25.45
CA LEU A 88 3.99 -37.93 -24.83
C LEU A 88 4.60 -36.74 -25.57
N GLU A 89 4.57 -36.73 -26.91
CA GLU A 89 5.08 -35.62 -27.73
C GLU A 89 4.27 -34.32 -27.57
N LYS A 90 2.93 -34.44 -27.48
CA LYS A 90 2.03 -33.32 -27.19
C LYS A 90 2.22 -32.82 -25.75
N HIS A 91 2.45 -33.74 -24.80
CA HIS A 91 2.77 -33.40 -23.41
C HIS A 91 4.08 -32.61 -23.32
N GLN A 92 5.16 -33.07 -23.96
CA GLN A 92 6.44 -32.34 -24.01
C GLN A 92 6.31 -30.94 -24.63
N LYS A 93 5.42 -30.75 -25.60
CA LYS A 93 5.13 -29.43 -26.18
C LYS A 93 4.36 -28.54 -25.21
N MET A 94 3.42 -29.11 -24.44
CA MET A 94 2.68 -28.41 -23.39
C MET A 94 3.60 -27.99 -22.24
N HIS A 95 4.42 -28.91 -21.73
CA HIS A 95 5.35 -28.65 -20.65
C HIS A 95 6.37 -27.55 -20.99
N ARG A 96 6.88 -27.51 -22.23
CA ARG A 96 7.74 -26.40 -22.70
C ARG A 96 7.03 -25.04 -22.68
N LYS A 97 5.74 -25.00 -23.03
CA LYS A 97 4.94 -23.77 -22.94
C LYS A 97 4.68 -23.38 -21.48
N MET A 98 4.40 -24.35 -20.61
CA MET A 98 4.23 -24.09 -19.17
C MET A 98 5.50 -23.56 -18.54
N HIS A 99 6.67 -24.09 -18.90
CA HIS A 99 7.94 -23.56 -18.44
C HIS A 99 8.12 -22.07 -18.81
N GLN A 100 7.81 -21.69 -20.05
CA GLN A 100 7.86 -20.29 -20.47
C GLN A 100 6.90 -19.40 -19.68
N ARG A 101 5.64 -19.84 -19.53
CA ARG A 101 4.63 -19.12 -18.74
C ARG A 101 5.01 -18.99 -17.27
N HIS A 102 5.61 -20.03 -16.69
CA HIS A 102 6.08 -20.01 -15.31
C HIS A 102 7.20 -18.97 -15.11
N GLU A 103 8.16 -18.90 -16.02
CA GLU A 103 9.22 -17.89 -15.97
C GLU A 103 8.67 -16.46 -16.16
N GLU A 104 7.65 -16.28 -17.00
CA GLU A 104 6.93 -15.00 -17.13
C GLU A 104 6.21 -14.62 -15.83
N MET A 105 5.45 -15.55 -15.24
CA MET A 105 4.72 -15.34 -13.99
C MET A 105 5.67 -15.01 -12.83
N LYS A 106 6.84 -15.66 -12.78
CA LYS A 106 7.89 -15.36 -11.81
C LYS A 106 8.39 -13.92 -11.93
N LYS A 107 8.75 -13.48 -13.14
CA LYS A 107 9.20 -12.10 -13.40
C LYS A 107 8.13 -11.09 -13.03
N GLU A 108 6.86 -11.40 -13.33
CA GLU A 108 5.75 -10.55 -12.97
C GLU A 108 5.57 -10.45 -11.46
N HIS A 109 5.57 -11.59 -10.75
CA HIS A 109 5.44 -11.63 -9.30
C HIS A 109 6.56 -10.83 -8.62
N GLU A 110 7.79 -10.97 -9.07
CA GLU A 110 8.91 -10.18 -8.56
C GLU A 110 8.72 -8.67 -8.80
N ARG A 111 8.22 -8.27 -9.98
CA ARG A 111 7.91 -6.87 -10.28
C ARG A 111 6.80 -6.35 -9.39
N PHE A 112 5.74 -7.13 -9.19
CA PHE A 112 4.64 -6.79 -8.30
C PHE A 112 5.15 -6.59 -6.86
N SER A 113 5.92 -7.54 -6.34
CA SER A 113 6.50 -7.49 -4.99
C SER A 113 7.37 -6.26 -4.78
N ARG A 114 8.29 -5.95 -5.71
CA ARG A 114 9.13 -4.74 -5.63
C ARG A 114 8.30 -3.45 -5.64
N ASN A 115 7.26 -3.38 -6.48
CA ASN A 115 6.39 -2.21 -6.54
C ASN A 115 5.57 -2.05 -5.25
N TYR A 116 5.04 -3.15 -4.73
CA TYR A 116 4.31 -3.18 -3.46
C TYR A 116 5.17 -2.65 -2.31
N GLN A 117 6.39 -3.16 -2.18
CA GLN A 117 7.34 -2.72 -1.15
C GLN A 117 7.65 -1.23 -1.24
N LYS A 118 7.87 -0.70 -2.45
CA LYS A 118 8.10 0.74 -2.66
C LYS A 118 6.91 1.59 -2.24
N GLN A 119 5.70 1.17 -2.55
CA GLN A 119 4.49 1.88 -2.14
C GLN A 119 4.32 1.86 -0.62
N MET A 120 4.52 0.71 0.02
CA MET A 120 4.46 0.59 1.48
C MET A 120 5.54 1.42 2.19
N GLN A 121 6.74 1.53 1.60
CA GLN A 121 7.78 2.40 2.12
C GLN A 121 7.35 3.88 2.06
N ARG A 122 6.71 4.31 0.97
CA ARG A 122 6.14 5.67 0.87
C ARG A 122 5.05 5.92 1.91
N VAL A 123 4.17 4.94 2.16
CA VAL A 123 3.15 5.02 3.21
C VAL A 123 3.81 5.19 4.59
N ARG A 124 4.87 4.40 4.88
CA ARG A 124 5.63 4.53 6.12
C ARG A 124 6.22 5.94 6.29
N GLU A 125 6.88 6.47 5.27
CA GLU A 125 7.47 7.82 5.31
C GLU A 125 6.42 8.92 5.54
N LEU A 126 5.23 8.79 4.93
CA LEU A 126 4.13 9.72 5.16
C LEU A 126 3.55 9.61 6.57
N ALA A 127 3.47 8.39 7.11
CA ALA A 127 3.00 8.15 8.47
C ALA A 127 3.97 8.72 9.51
N GLU A 128 5.28 8.54 9.32
CA GLU A 128 6.32 9.15 10.17
C GLU A 128 6.21 10.68 10.14
N ARG A 129 6.02 11.29 8.97
CA ARG A 129 5.80 12.73 8.87
C ARG A 129 4.54 13.18 9.61
N LEU A 130 3.46 12.40 9.54
CA LEU A 130 2.23 12.72 10.25
C LEU A 130 2.41 12.65 11.76
N LEU A 131 3.14 11.64 12.27
CA LEU A 131 3.45 11.53 13.69
C LEU A 131 4.28 12.74 14.17
N ASN A 132 5.25 13.19 13.37
CA ASN A 132 6.04 14.38 13.69
C ASN A 132 5.23 15.70 13.66
N GLU A 133 4.04 15.73 13.06
CA GLU A 133 3.12 16.89 13.16
C GLU A 133 2.30 16.89 14.45
N LEU A 134 2.22 15.75 15.14
CA LEU A 134 1.47 15.56 16.38
C LEU A 134 2.33 15.81 17.63
N ASP A 135 3.65 15.75 17.48
CA ASP A 135 4.66 16.07 18.50
C ASP A 135 4.93 17.60 18.57
#